data_AF-A0A2N5YY07-F1
#
_entry.id   AF-A0A2N5YY07-F1
#
_cell.length_a   1.000
_cell.length_b   1.000
_cell.length_c   1.000
_cell.angle_alpha   90.00
_cell.angle_beta   90.00
_cell.angle_gamma   90.00
#
_symmetry.space_group_name_H-M   'P 1'
#
loop_
_entity.id
_entity.type
_entity.pdbx_description
1 polymer ?
#
loop_
_entity_poly.entity_id
_entity_poly.type
_entity_poly.pdbx_seq_one_letter_code
_entity_poly.pdbx_strand_id
1 'polypeptide(L)'
;MLKYFDAICSESPVGIAEQHRILMGPWAHGGFGATQVGTSTQGELEFPEADGCSDDKANEFFQYYLLGADIDWLGNNPKYTYFQMGDMEWKGSEVWPVDGLTSQIFYFTDAEGLSETMPASDDSHSNIVYDPRDPSPTVGSCTLTEELGQGPYDQAPVVESRDDILIFTS
;
A
#
# COMPACT_ATOMS: atom_id res chain seq x y z
N MET A 1 4.56 -8.52 -4.79
CA MET A 1 4.34 -7.93 -6.12
C MET A 1 5.62 -7.32 -6.69
N LEU A 2 6.19 -6.28 -6.08
CA LEU A 2 7.39 -5.58 -6.59
C LEU A 2 8.58 -6.48 -6.91
N LYS A 3 8.97 -7.40 -6.01
CA LYS A 3 10.04 -8.39 -6.27
C LYS A 3 9.85 -9.16 -7.59
N TYR A 4 8.62 -9.55 -7.92
CA TYR A 4 8.33 -10.27 -9.17
C TYR A 4 8.35 -9.33 -10.37
N PHE A 5 7.87 -8.10 -10.19
CA PHE A 5 7.96 -7.06 -11.22
C PHE A 5 9.42 -6.73 -11.56
N ASP A 6 10.28 -6.61 -10.55
CA ASP A 6 11.72 -6.37 -10.72
C ASP A 6 12.39 -7.56 -11.41
N ALA A 7 11.99 -8.79 -11.07
CA ALA A 7 12.49 -10.00 -11.73
C ALA A 7 12.12 -9.99 -13.22
N ILE A 8 10.86 -9.73 -13.61
CA ILE A 8 10.50 -9.69 -15.03
C ILE A 8 11.16 -8.51 -15.76
N CYS A 9 11.40 -7.39 -15.09
CA CYS A 9 12.14 -6.26 -15.66
C CYS A 9 13.62 -6.60 -15.89
N SER A 10 14.24 -7.41 -15.04
CA SER A 10 15.68 -7.75 -15.14
C SER A 10 15.96 -8.99 -15.98
N GLU A 11 15.04 -9.96 -16.01
CA GLU A 11 15.23 -11.24 -16.68
C GLU A 11 14.67 -11.28 -18.11
N SER A 12 13.83 -10.30 -18.50
CA SER A 12 13.30 -10.22 -19.87
C SER A 12 14.37 -9.81 -20.89
N PRO A 13 14.21 -10.20 -22.17
CA PRO A 13 15.09 -9.73 -23.23
C PRO A 13 15.16 -8.20 -23.30
N VAL A 14 16.32 -7.70 -23.76
CA VAL A 14 16.54 -6.27 -24.03
C VAL A 14 15.44 -5.76 -24.97
N GLY A 15 14.83 -4.63 -24.60
CA GLY A 15 13.70 -4.03 -25.33
C GLY A 15 12.32 -4.49 -24.85
N ILE A 16 12.21 -5.64 -24.16
CA ILE A 16 10.99 -6.07 -23.45
C ILE A 16 11.03 -5.64 -21.99
N ALA A 17 12.21 -5.71 -21.37
CA ALA A 17 12.48 -5.24 -20.01
C ALA A 17 11.90 -3.83 -19.73
N GLU A 18 11.98 -2.92 -20.70
CA GLU A 18 11.52 -1.54 -20.60
C GLU A 18 10.04 -1.33 -20.96
N GLN A 19 9.33 -2.38 -21.34
CA GLN A 19 7.89 -2.32 -21.65
C GLN A 19 7.00 -2.72 -20.50
N HIS A 20 7.56 -3.37 -19.46
CA HIS A 20 6.80 -3.75 -18.27
C HIS A 20 6.30 -2.50 -17.53
N ARG A 21 5.07 -2.57 -17.04
CA ARG A 21 4.39 -1.52 -16.27
C ARG A 21 3.74 -2.12 -15.03
N ILE A 22 3.73 -1.39 -13.92
CA ILE A 22 2.97 -1.74 -12.72
C ILE A 22 2.09 -0.59 -12.29
N LEU A 23 0.84 -0.90 -11.96
CA LEU A 23 -0.15 0.00 -11.38
C LEU A 23 -0.41 -0.41 -9.93
N MET A 24 -0.29 0.53 -9.00
CA MET A 24 -0.50 0.32 -7.57
C MET A 24 -1.52 1.33 -7.04
N GLY A 25 -2.80 0.97 -7.03
CA GLY A 25 -3.85 1.78 -6.42
C GLY A 25 -4.01 1.51 -4.92
N PRO A 26 -4.86 2.30 -4.24
CA PRO A 26 -5.11 2.18 -2.80
C PRO A 26 -6.09 1.03 -2.48
N TRP A 27 -6.00 -0.08 -3.21
CA TRP A 27 -7.03 -1.12 -3.22
C TRP A 27 -6.67 -2.30 -2.34
N ALA A 28 -7.66 -2.84 -1.64
CA ALA A 28 -7.58 -4.19 -1.08
C ALA A 28 -7.77 -5.25 -2.17
N HIS A 29 -7.62 -6.52 -1.79
CA HIS A 29 -7.78 -7.63 -2.73
C HIS A 29 -9.23 -7.74 -3.26
N GLY A 30 -10.19 -7.51 -2.38
CA GLY A 30 -11.61 -7.60 -2.66
C GLY A 30 -12.14 -9.03 -2.71
N GLY A 31 -13.08 -9.28 -3.62
CA GLY A 31 -13.78 -10.57 -3.76
C GLY A 31 -15.08 -10.66 -2.96
N PHE A 32 -15.31 -9.75 -2.01
CA PHE A 32 -16.52 -9.68 -1.19
C PHE A 32 -16.88 -8.21 -0.93
N GLY A 33 -18.16 -7.85 -1.07
CA GLY A 33 -18.64 -6.48 -0.77
C GLY A 33 -18.17 -5.40 -1.78
N ALA A 34 -18.14 -4.14 -1.32
CA ALA A 34 -17.86 -2.96 -2.14
C ALA A 34 -16.36 -2.66 -2.33
N THR A 35 -15.52 -3.20 -1.45
CA THR A 35 -14.07 -3.02 -1.49
C THR A 35 -13.45 -3.98 -2.50
N GLN A 36 -13.01 -3.47 -3.64
CA GLN A 36 -12.42 -4.25 -4.73
C GLN A 36 -11.34 -3.44 -5.46
N VAL A 37 -10.52 -4.10 -6.26
CA VAL A 37 -9.60 -3.40 -7.16
C VAL A 37 -10.40 -2.51 -8.10
N GLY A 38 -10.03 -1.24 -8.18
CA GLY A 38 -10.65 -0.26 -9.06
C GLY A 38 -11.89 0.42 -8.50
N THR A 39 -12.37 0.08 -7.29
CA THR A 39 -13.50 0.81 -6.67
C THR A 39 -13.02 1.92 -5.74
N SER A 40 -13.81 3.00 -5.62
CA SER A 40 -13.52 4.10 -4.69
C SER A 40 -13.52 3.65 -3.22
N THR A 41 -14.49 2.82 -2.82
CA THR A 41 -14.68 2.41 -1.43
C THR A 41 -13.65 1.36 -1.03
N GLN A 42 -12.79 1.69 -0.06
CA GLN A 42 -11.76 0.78 0.45
C GLN A 42 -11.82 0.79 1.98
N GLY A 43 -12.38 -0.26 2.57
CA GLY A 43 -12.66 -0.28 4.01
C GLY A 43 -13.57 0.87 4.41
N GLU A 44 -13.12 1.69 5.36
CA GLU A 44 -13.82 2.88 5.85
C GLU A 44 -13.42 4.17 5.11
N LEU A 45 -12.51 4.09 4.14
CA LEU A 45 -12.04 5.23 3.35
C LEU A 45 -12.59 5.19 1.92
N GLU A 46 -12.61 6.36 1.28
CA GLU A 46 -13.03 6.55 -0.11
C GLU A 46 -11.90 7.19 -0.91
N PHE A 47 -11.65 6.67 -2.11
CA PHE A 47 -10.63 7.12 -3.04
C PHE A 47 -11.25 7.35 -4.44
N PRO A 48 -12.11 8.37 -4.62
CA PRO A 48 -12.82 8.60 -5.88
C PRO A 48 -11.88 8.84 -7.07
N GLU A 49 -10.68 9.40 -6.85
CA GLU A 49 -9.66 9.60 -7.88
C GLU A 49 -9.04 8.28 -8.40
N ALA A 50 -9.23 7.17 -7.67
CA ALA A 50 -8.78 5.84 -8.06
C ALA A 50 -9.91 4.98 -8.66
N ASP A 51 -11.15 5.47 -8.69
CA ASP A 51 -12.31 4.74 -9.22
C ASP A 51 -12.16 4.49 -10.73
N GLY A 52 -12.34 3.24 -11.16
CA GLY A 52 -12.23 2.81 -12.56
C GLY A 52 -10.81 2.83 -13.14
N CYS A 53 -9.80 3.36 -12.44
CA CYS A 53 -8.46 3.56 -13.00
C CYS A 53 -7.79 2.25 -13.46
N SER A 54 -8.02 1.13 -12.75
CA SER A 54 -7.51 -0.18 -13.17
C SER A 54 -8.05 -0.60 -14.53
N ASP A 55 -9.34 -0.36 -14.78
CA ASP A 55 -10.05 -0.77 -15.98
C ASP A 55 -9.66 0.12 -17.16
N ASP A 56 -9.54 1.43 -16.93
CA ASP A 56 -9.03 2.37 -17.92
C ASP A 56 -7.62 2.00 -18.38
N LYS A 57 -6.72 1.68 -17.44
CA LYS A 57 -5.34 1.28 -17.75
C LYS A 57 -5.27 -0.07 -18.46
N ALA A 58 -6.10 -1.04 -18.07
CA ALA A 58 -6.20 -2.31 -18.77
C ALA A 58 -6.72 -2.11 -20.21
N ASN A 59 -7.70 -1.24 -20.40
CA ASN A 59 -8.26 -0.94 -21.72
C ASN A 59 -7.24 -0.24 -22.63
N GLU A 60 -6.51 0.76 -22.13
CA GLU A 60 -5.39 1.40 -22.86
C GLU A 60 -4.33 0.35 -23.28
N PHE A 61 -3.95 -0.55 -22.37
CA PHE A 61 -3.00 -1.62 -22.66
C PHE A 61 -3.47 -2.51 -23.82
N PHE A 62 -4.73 -2.96 -23.79
CA PHE A 62 -5.29 -3.79 -24.85
C PHE A 62 -5.44 -3.03 -26.17
N GLN A 63 -5.84 -1.76 -26.14
CA GLN A 63 -5.91 -0.92 -27.34
C GLN A 63 -4.54 -0.81 -28.03
N TYR A 64 -3.48 -0.59 -27.26
CA TYR A 64 -2.12 -0.51 -27.80
C TYR A 64 -1.63 -1.85 -28.36
N TYR A 65 -1.64 -2.92 -27.55
CA TYR A 65 -1.00 -4.19 -27.91
C TYR A 65 -1.85 -5.12 -28.78
N LEU A 66 -3.18 -5.08 -28.65
CA LEU A 66 -4.07 -6.00 -29.39
C LEU A 66 -4.76 -5.34 -30.58
N LEU A 67 -5.09 -4.06 -30.49
CA LEU A 67 -5.86 -3.36 -31.51
C LEU A 67 -5.03 -2.43 -32.40
N GLY A 68 -3.74 -2.23 -32.07
CA GLY A 68 -2.85 -1.35 -32.83
C GLY A 68 -3.30 0.10 -32.83
N ALA A 69 -3.92 0.55 -31.74
CA ALA A 69 -4.35 1.94 -31.60
C ALA A 69 -3.15 2.90 -31.64
N ASP A 70 -3.33 4.05 -32.29
CA ASP A 70 -2.33 5.12 -32.37
C ASP A 70 -2.35 5.94 -31.07
N ILE A 71 -1.82 5.35 -29.99
CA ILE A 71 -1.68 5.96 -28.67
C ILE A 71 -0.25 5.80 -28.16
N ASP A 72 0.24 6.81 -27.43
CA ASP A 72 1.54 6.74 -26.76
C ASP A 72 1.43 6.01 -25.43
N TRP A 73 1.26 4.68 -25.47
CA TRP A 73 1.12 3.86 -24.26
C TRP A 73 2.33 3.98 -23.34
N LEU A 74 3.54 3.83 -23.89
CA LEU A 74 4.77 3.81 -23.11
C LEU A 74 5.15 5.18 -22.56
N GLY A 75 4.83 6.28 -23.27
CA GLY A 75 5.08 7.65 -22.81
C GLY A 75 4.04 8.17 -21.82
N ASN A 76 2.78 7.72 -21.91
CA ASN A 76 1.72 8.13 -20.99
C ASN A 76 1.61 7.27 -19.72
N ASN A 77 2.28 6.13 -19.68
CA ASN A 77 2.26 5.22 -18.54
C ASN A 77 3.70 4.97 -18.07
N PRO A 78 4.16 5.62 -17.00
CA PRO A 78 5.48 5.39 -16.41
C PRO A 78 5.63 3.95 -15.91
N LYS A 79 6.89 3.49 -15.78
CA LYS A 79 7.20 2.11 -15.32
C LYS A 79 6.46 1.73 -14.03
N TYR A 80 6.43 2.65 -13.08
CA TYR A 80 5.68 2.56 -11.83
C TYR A 80 4.63 3.68 -11.81
N THR A 81 3.35 3.29 -11.79
CA THR A 81 2.24 4.21 -11.52
C THR A 81 1.64 3.83 -10.17
N TYR A 82 1.53 4.78 -9.24
CA TYR A 82 1.07 4.50 -7.88
C TYR A 82 0.19 5.62 -7.33
N PHE A 83 -0.78 5.27 -6.49
CA PHE A 83 -1.64 6.22 -5.83
C PHE A 83 -1.01 6.66 -4.51
N GLN A 84 -0.69 7.94 -4.37
CA GLN A 84 -0.17 8.49 -3.14
C GLN A 84 -1.34 8.87 -2.21
N MET A 85 -1.67 7.94 -1.30
CA MET A 85 -2.58 8.21 -0.19
C MET A 85 -2.03 9.38 0.67
N GLY A 86 -2.93 10.17 1.25
CA GLY A 86 -2.60 11.42 1.93
C GLY A 86 -2.68 12.62 1.00
N ASP A 87 -1.94 12.59 -0.12
CA ASP A 87 -2.04 13.61 -1.18
C ASP A 87 -3.23 13.37 -2.13
N MET A 88 -3.75 12.14 -2.16
CA MET A 88 -4.85 11.67 -3.00
C MET A 88 -4.61 11.86 -4.50
N GLU A 89 -3.38 11.55 -4.94
CA GLU A 89 -2.97 11.76 -6.34
C GLU A 89 -2.25 10.55 -6.94
N TRP A 90 -2.46 10.33 -8.24
CA TRP A 90 -1.67 9.37 -9.01
C TRP A 90 -0.29 9.96 -9.35
N LYS A 91 0.76 9.21 -9.03
CA LYS A 91 2.15 9.55 -9.34
C LYS A 91 2.79 8.51 -10.25
N GLY A 92 3.79 8.96 -11.00
CA GLY A 92 4.56 8.15 -11.92
C GLY A 92 6.06 8.21 -11.62
N SER A 93 6.75 7.10 -11.81
CA SER A 93 8.21 7.00 -11.71
C SER A 93 8.76 5.94 -12.67
N GLU A 94 10.00 6.14 -13.12
CA GLU A 94 10.75 5.13 -13.87
C GLU A 94 11.60 4.23 -12.95
N VAL A 95 11.74 4.62 -11.68
CA VAL A 95 12.55 3.92 -10.68
C VAL A 95 11.74 3.65 -9.42
N TRP A 96 12.02 2.52 -8.78
CA TRP A 96 11.43 2.17 -7.49
C TRP A 96 12.47 1.56 -6.54
N PRO A 97 12.51 1.97 -5.26
CA PRO A 97 11.79 3.12 -4.66
C PRO A 97 12.09 4.43 -5.40
N VAL A 98 11.19 5.43 -5.31
CA VAL A 98 11.38 6.71 -6.00
C VAL A 98 12.68 7.40 -5.54
N ASP A 99 13.29 8.21 -6.41
CA ASP A 99 14.54 8.90 -6.10
C ASP A 99 14.36 9.95 -5.00
N GLY A 100 15.47 10.31 -4.33
CA GLY A 100 15.50 11.37 -3.32
C GLY A 100 14.95 10.96 -1.95
N LEU A 101 14.63 9.69 -1.74
CA LEU A 101 14.22 9.18 -0.43
C LEU A 101 15.41 9.10 0.52
N THR A 102 15.26 9.69 1.69
CA THR A 102 16.17 9.48 2.83
C THR A 102 15.49 8.56 3.82
N SER A 103 16.13 7.45 4.16
CA SER A 103 15.63 6.58 5.23
C SER A 103 15.69 7.32 6.56
N GLN A 104 14.56 7.36 7.26
CA GLN A 104 14.44 7.98 8.57
C GLN A 104 14.15 6.87 9.59
N ILE A 105 14.82 6.94 10.74
CA ILE A 105 14.61 5.99 11.83
C ILE A 105 13.80 6.72 12.89
N PHE A 106 12.63 6.18 13.21
CA PHE A 106 11.87 6.57 14.39
C PHE A 106 12.19 5.58 15.52
N TYR A 107 12.68 6.10 16.64
CA TYR A 107 12.95 5.35 17.86
C TYR A 107 11.75 5.45 18.79
N PHE A 108 11.44 4.37 19.49
CA PHE A 108 10.54 4.41 20.64
C PHE A 108 11.17 5.22 21.76
N THR A 109 10.40 6.13 22.37
CA THR A 109 10.81 6.90 23.53
C THR A 109 10.05 6.45 24.77
N ASP A 110 10.43 7.02 25.91
CA ASP A 110 9.58 6.98 27.10
C ASP A 110 8.23 7.64 26.83
N ALA A 111 7.25 7.33 27.69
CA ALA A 111 5.89 7.85 27.62
C ALA A 111 5.22 7.66 26.24
N GLU A 112 5.42 6.49 25.60
CA GLU A 112 4.68 6.09 24.40
C GLU A 112 4.92 7.02 23.18
N GLY A 113 6.11 7.59 23.08
CA GLY A 113 6.49 8.49 21.99
C GLY A 113 7.30 7.84 20.87
N LEU A 114 7.32 8.49 19.70
CA LEU A 114 8.25 8.24 18.60
C LEU A 114 9.12 9.47 18.37
N SER A 115 10.42 9.27 18.14
CA SER A 115 11.34 10.37 17.85
C SER A 115 12.41 9.97 16.85
N GLU A 116 12.85 10.91 16.02
CA GLU A 116 14.01 10.73 15.13
C GLU A 116 15.35 10.75 15.90
N THR A 117 15.33 11.22 17.15
CA THR A 117 16.52 11.26 18.00
C THR A 117 16.64 9.96 18.77
N MET A 118 17.78 9.28 18.61
CA MET A 118 18.11 8.08 19.38
C MET A 118 18.07 8.37 20.90
N PRO A 119 17.32 7.60 21.69
CA PRO A 119 17.32 7.74 23.15
C PRO A 119 18.72 7.61 23.73
N ALA A 120 19.05 8.45 24.71
CA ALA A 120 20.38 8.49 25.32
C ALA A 120 20.66 7.33 26.30
N SER A 121 19.60 6.64 26.72
CA SER A 121 19.63 5.52 27.67
C SER A 121 18.71 4.41 27.15
N ASP A 122 19.10 3.17 27.44
CA ASP A 122 18.35 1.94 27.19
C ASP A 122 17.65 1.41 28.46
N ASP A 123 17.54 2.22 29.51
CA ASP A 123 16.98 1.84 30.81
C ASP A 123 15.44 1.80 30.81
N SER A 124 14.80 2.26 29.73
CA SER A 124 13.34 2.28 29.58
C SER A 124 12.85 1.07 28.79
N HIS A 125 11.74 0.49 29.24
CA HIS A 125 11.06 -0.61 28.57
C HIS A 125 9.56 -0.54 28.80
N SER A 126 8.79 -1.11 27.87
CA SER A 126 7.36 -1.32 28.01
C SER A 126 7.07 -2.81 27.98
N ASN A 127 6.08 -3.25 28.76
CA ASN A 127 5.69 -4.66 28.85
C ASN A 127 4.24 -4.82 28.41
N ILE A 128 3.96 -5.89 27.68
CA ILE A 128 2.60 -6.37 27.41
C ILE A 128 2.42 -7.73 28.04
N VAL A 129 1.19 -8.02 28.49
CA VAL A 129 0.81 -9.36 28.93
C VAL A 129 -0.04 -9.98 27.84
N TYR A 130 0.54 -10.92 27.10
CA TYR A 130 -0.18 -11.64 26.04
C TYR A 130 -0.87 -12.89 26.60
N ASP A 131 -2.19 -12.99 26.39
CA ASP A 131 -2.96 -14.22 26.62
C ASP A 131 -3.33 -14.88 25.27
N PRO A 132 -2.79 -16.06 24.93
CA PRO A 132 -3.15 -16.77 23.70
C PRO A 132 -4.64 -17.13 23.57
N ARG A 133 -5.39 -17.09 24.67
CA ARG A 133 -6.85 -17.33 24.69
C ARG A 133 -7.66 -16.07 24.37
N ASP A 134 -7.02 -14.91 24.34
CA ASP A 134 -7.57 -13.61 23.95
C ASP A 134 -6.60 -12.90 22.98
N PRO A 135 -6.48 -13.40 21.74
CA PRO A 135 -5.56 -12.81 20.77
C PRO A 135 -6.04 -11.42 20.31
N SER A 136 -5.10 -10.57 19.92
CA SER A 136 -5.42 -9.29 19.29
C SER A 136 -6.31 -9.49 18.05
N PRO A 137 -7.42 -8.74 17.93
CA PRO A 137 -8.36 -8.89 16.84
C PRO A 137 -7.77 -8.39 15.52
N THR A 138 -8.21 -8.97 14.40
CA THR A 138 -7.91 -8.45 13.06
C THR A 138 -8.99 -7.46 12.64
N VAL A 139 -8.60 -6.22 12.35
CA VAL A 139 -9.50 -5.13 11.95
C VAL A 139 -9.02 -4.52 10.64
N GLY A 140 -9.69 -4.84 9.52
CA GLY A 140 -9.32 -4.37 8.19
C GLY A 140 -8.07 -5.06 7.61
N SER A 141 -7.24 -4.29 6.90
CA SER A 141 -5.99 -4.72 6.27
C SER A 141 -6.19 -5.67 5.07
N CYS A 142 -5.19 -6.52 4.78
CA CYS A 142 -5.12 -7.43 3.64
C CYS A 142 -5.82 -8.78 3.89
N THR A 143 -6.97 -8.78 4.54
CA THR A 143 -7.76 -9.98 4.81
C THR A 143 -8.36 -10.55 3.52
N LEU A 144 -8.57 -11.87 3.48
CA LEU A 144 -9.06 -12.60 2.29
C LEU A 144 -10.28 -13.48 2.61
N THR A 145 -10.99 -13.15 3.69
CA THR A 145 -12.18 -13.86 4.15
C THR A 145 -13.35 -12.90 4.17
N GLU A 146 -14.55 -13.40 3.86
CA GLU A 146 -15.79 -12.62 3.97
C GLU A 146 -16.18 -12.27 5.41
N GLU A 147 -15.58 -12.95 6.40
CA GLU A 147 -15.85 -12.74 7.82
C GLU A 147 -15.17 -11.49 8.39
N LEU A 148 -14.17 -10.94 7.69
CA LEU A 148 -13.39 -9.79 8.14
C LEU A 148 -13.48 -8.64 7.13
N GLY A 149 -13.49 -7.41 7.64
CA GLY A 149 -13.37 -6.22 6.80
C GLY A 149 -12.03 -6.18 6.06
N GLN A 150 -12.04 -5.63 4.84
CA GLN A 150 -10.85 -5.44 3.99
C GLN A 150 -10.54 -3.95 3.81
N GLY A 151 -9.26 -3.61 3.76
CA GLY A 151 -8.81 -2.23 3.57
C GLY A 151 -8.61 -1.46 4.86
N PRO A 152 -8.46 -0.12 4.81
CA PRO A 152 -8.21 0.71 5.98
C PRO A 152 -9.43 0.79 6.89
N TYR A 153 -9.22 0.52 8.18
CA TYR A 153 -10.22 0.66 9.25
C TYR A 153 -9.59 1.38 10.43
N ASP A 154 -10.38 2.14 11.17
CA ASP A 154 -9.98 2.75 12.42
C ASP A 154 -9.58 1.69 13.45
N GLN A 155 -8.35 1.78 13.94
CA GLN A 155 -7.80 0.85 14.92
C GLN A 155 -8.19 1.24 16.36
N ALA A 156 -8.58 2.51 16.58
CA ALA A 156 -8.83 3.06 17.90
C ALA A 156 -9.90 2.30 18.71
N PRO A 157 -11.08 1.94 18.15
CA PRO A 157 -12.18 1.42 18.94
C PRO A 157 -12.03 -0.03 19.42
N VAL A 158 -11.17 -0.82 18.76
CA VAL A 158 -11.11 -2.28 18.95
C VAL A 158 -9.70 -2.75 19.29
N VAL A 159 -8.68 -2.19 18.64
CA VAL A 159 -7.28 -2.60 18.82
C VAL A 159 -6.66 -1.72 19.90
N GLU A 160 -6.62 -0.40 19.70
CA GLU A 160 -5.94 0.52 20.64
C GLU A 160 -6.64 0.62 22.01
N SER A 161 -7.89 0.18 22.12
CA SER A 161 -8.61 0.11 23.39
C SER A 161 -8.21 -1.09 24.29
N ARG A 162 -7.30 -1.95 23.84
CA ARG A 162 -6.87 -3.15 24.58
C ARG A 162 -5.75 -2.85 25.56
N ASP A 163 -5.79 -3.49 26.72
CA ASP A 163 -4.77 -3.36 27.76
C ASP A 163 -3.45 -4.12 27.43
N ASP A 164 -3.44 -4.95 26.37
CA ASP A 164 -2.28 -5.74 25.95
C ASP A 164 -1.62 -5.22 24.67
N ILE A 165 -1.84 -3.95 24.33
CA ILE A 165 -1.26 -3.27 23.17
C ILE A 165 -0.48 -2.04 23.63
N LEU A 166 0.67 -1.81 22.99
CA LEU A 166 1.45 -0.57 23.16
C LEU A 166 1.19 0.34 21.97
N ILE A 167 0.90 1.60 22.26
CA ILE A 167 0.71 2.64 21.27
C ILE A 167 1.93 3.55 21.32
N PHE A 168 2.46 3.95 20.18
CA PHE A 168 3.53 4.92 20.10
C PHE A 168 3.20 5.97 19.04
N THR A 169 3.30 7.25 19.40
CA THR A 169 2.95 8.38 18.51
C THR A 169 4.08 9.40 18.42
N SER A 170 4.32 9.97 17.23
CA SER A 170 5.34 10.99 16.97
C SER A 170 4.95 12.40 17.42
#